data_AF-A0A938IYW5-F1
#
_entry.id   AF-A0A938IYW5-F1
#
_cell.length_a   1.000
_cell.length_b   1.000
_cell.length_c   1.000
_cell.angle_alpha   90.00
_cell.angle_beta   90.00
_cell.angle_gamma   90.00
#
_symmetry.space_group_name_H-M   'P 1'
#
loop_
_entity.id
_entity.type
_entity.pdbx_description
1 polymer ?
#
loop_
_entity_poly.entity_id
_entity_poly.type
_entity_poly.pdbx_seq_one_letter_code
_entity_poly.pdbx_strand_id
1 'polypeptide(L)'
;MEHLAWYVSRSTGIVSWGLLLASMLWGVLSATRVLGRRARPWWMLGVHRFLGALAVVFVVVHVGALILDGYTSFGLVDVLVPFASEWKPLPVALGVVGLYVLLAVELTSLAQRHLPRTVWRQIHLASYGLFAFATVHALAAGTDVRDVLVGGVAVGVGVVVALLSALAWVARSEAKEPRGAASAPPVGMVPTAPSRRSVPSGG
;
A
#
# COMPACT_ATOMS: atom_id res chain seq x y z
N MET A 1 -12.34 -17.64 31.35
CA MET A 1 -11.43 -17.45 30.19
C MET A 1 -12.14 -16.82 29.00
N GLU A 2 -13.44 -17.09 28.80
CA GLU A 2 -14.22 -16.57 27.66
C GLU A 2 -14.20 -15.04 27.52
N HIS A 3 -14.38 -14.29 28.62
CA HIS A 3 -14.28 -12.83 28.58
C HIS A 3 -12.91 -12.32 28.11
N LEU A 4 -11.81 -13.01 28.43
CA LEU A 4 -10.47 -12.60 27.99
C LEU A 4 -10.30 -12.78 26.48
N ALA A 5 -10.70 -13.93 25.93
CA ALA A 5 -10.63 -14.17 24.48
C ALA A 5 -11.45 -13.13 23.70
N TRP A 6 -12.63 -12.78 24.22
CA TRP A 6 -13.46 -11.73 23.67
C TRP A 6 -12.78 -10.35 23.67
N TYR A 7 -12.24 -9.88 24.81
CA TYR A 7 -11.54 -8.58 24.86
C TYR A 7 -10.29 -8.57 23.99
N VAL A 8 -9.53 -9.68 23.97
CA VAL A 8 -8.32 -9.82 23.17
C VAL A 8 -8.66 -9.76 21.69
N SER A 9 -9.66 -10.52 21.21
CA SER A 9 -10.06 -10.51 19.80
C SER A 9 -10.44 -9.10 19.34
N ARG A 10 -11.24 -8.37 20.12
CA ARG A 10 -11.63 -6.99 19.77
C ARG A 10 -10.47 -6.01 19.77
N SER A 11 -9.67 -6.01 20.84
CA SER A 11 -8.56 -5.07 21.00
C SER A 11 -7.50 -5.28 19.92
N THR A 12 -7.17 -6.54 19.63
CA THR A 12 -6.17 -6.89 18.61
C THR A 12 -6.66 -6.64 17.18
N GLY A 13 -7.97 -6.78 16.94
CA GLY A 13 -8.59 -6.36 15.67
C GLY A 13 -8.47 -4.85 15.42
N ILE A 14 -8.73 -4.02 16.44
CA ILE A 14 -8.59 -2.57 16.33
C ILE A 14 -7.12 -2.17 16.14
N VAL A 15 -6.22 -2.76 16.92
CA VAL A 15 -4.78 -2.46 16.84
C VAL A 15 -4.20 -2.89 15.48
N SER A 16 -4.52 -4.09 14.99
CA SER A 16 -4.06 -4.53 13.66
C SER A 16 -4.54 -3.61 12.54
N TRP A 17 -5.81 -3.17 12.58
CA TRP A 17 -6.34 -2.20 11.62
C TRP A 17 -5.56 -0.86 11.67
N GLY A 18 -5.29 -0.34 12.88
CA GLY A 18 -4.50 0.88 13.06
C GLY A 18 -3.05 0.75 12.58
N LEU A 19 -2.44 -0.41 12.77
CA LEU A 19 -1.09 -0.70 12.29
C LEU A 19 -1.03 -0.83 10.76
N LEU A 20 -2.04 -1.44 10.14
CA LEU A 20 -2.18 -1.46 8.67
C LEU A 20 -2.28 -0.03 8.11
N LEU A 21 -3.10 0.81 8.73
CA LEU A 21 -3.23 2.23 8.36
C LEU A 21 -1.90 2.97 8.48
N ALA A 22 -1.22 2.83 9.62
CA ALA A 22 0.08 3.45 9.85
C ALA A 22 1.13 2.99 8.84
N SER A 23 1.19 1.69 8.55
CA SER A 23 2.11 1.12 7.56
C SER A 23 1.84 1.66 6.16
N MET A 24 0.56 1.76 5.76
CA MET A 24 0.13 2.28 4.46
C MET A 24 0.46 3.78 4.32
N LEU A 25 0.11 4.60 5.32
CA LEU A 25 0.47 6.03 5.36
C LEU A 25 1.97 6.23 5.24
N TRP A 26 2.74 5.43 5.98
CA TRP A 26 4.19 5.47 5.95
C TRP A 26 4.76 5.07 4.58
N GLY A 27 4.15 4.08 3.92
CA GLY A 27 4.48 3.69 2.54
C GLY A 27 4.23 4.82 1.54
N VAL A 28 3.09 5.51 1.63
CA VAL A 28 2.77 6.66 0.78
C VAL A 28 3.75 7.81 1.02
N LEU A 29 4.02 8.14 2.28
CA LEU A 29 5.00 9.17 2.67
C LEU A 29 6.40 8.86 2.11
N SER A 30 6.79 7.58 2.15
CA SER A 30 8.06 7.09 1.60
C SER A 30 8.11 7.20 0.07
N ALA A 31 7.00 6.95 -0.61
CA ALA A 31 6.91 7.05 -2.06
C ALA A 31 6.98 8.50 -2.54
N THR A 32 6.26 9.43 -1.89
CA THR A 32 6.13 10.84 -2.33
C THR A 32 7.36 11.71 -2.05
N ARG A 33 8.31 11.23 -1.24
CA ARG A 33 9.53 11.96 -0.83
C ARG A 33 9.26 13.34 -0.21
N VAL A 34 8.09 13.53 0.40
CA VAL A 34 7.70 14.81 1.05
C VAL A 34 8.69 15.22 2.14
N LEU A 35 9.32 14.26 2.83
CA LEU A 35 10.35 14.53 3.84
C LEU A 35 11.72 14.96 3.27
N GLY A 36 11.91 14.93 1.94
CA GLY A 36 13.15 15.34 1.28
C GLY A 36 14.40 14.64 1.84
N ARG A 37 15.48 15.39 2.03
CA ARG A 37 16.79 14.88 2.51
C ARG A 37 16.80 14.48 3.99
N ARG A 38 15.76 14.81 4.77
CA ARG A 38 15.69 14.47 6.20
C ARG A 38 15.37 12.99 6.43
N ALA A 39 14.72 12.31 5.50
CA ALA A 39 14.40 10.90 5.66
C ALA A 39 15.47 10.00 5.03
N ARG A 40 16.17 9.25 5.88
CA ARG A 40 17.13 8.24 5.43
C ARG A 40 16.39 7.03 4.87
N PRO A 41 16.67 6.57 3.63
CA PRO A 41 15.90 5.49 2.98
C PRO A 41 15.82 4.19 3.78
N TRP A 42 16.91 3.82 4.46
CA TRP A 42 16.97 2.60 5.27
C TRP A 42 16.06 2.67 6.51
N TRP A 43 15.96 3.83 7.14
CA TRP A 43 15.11 4.03 8.31
C TRP A 43 13.62 4.06 7.91
N MET A 44 13.28 4.73 6.81
CA MET A 44 11.92 4.71 6.27
C MET A 44 11.45 3.28 5.98
N LEU A 45 12.30 2.50 5.32
CA LEU A 45 12.00 1.09 5.03
C LEU A 45 11.93 0.25 6.32
N GLY A 46 12.79 0.52 7.30
CA GLY A 46 12.79 -0.14 8.60
C GLY A 46 11.47 0.06 9.34
N VAL A 47 10.97 1.30 9.42
CA VAL A 47 9.69 1.61 10.06
C VAL A 47 8.51 0.97 9.31
N HIS A 48 8.48 1.03 7.97
CA HIS A 48 7.43 0.36 7.18
C HIS A 48 7.37 -1.14 7.48
N ARG A 49 8.53 -1.81 7.50
CA ARG A 49 8.64 -3.25 7.80
C ARG A 49 8.24 -3.57 9.23
N PHE A 50 8.65 -2.75 10.20
CA PHE A 50 8.28 -2.92 11.60
C PHE A 50 6.77 -2.82 11.81
N LEU A 51 6.13 -1.80 11.22
CA LEU A 51 4.67 -1.61 11.28
C LEU A 51 3.93 -2.76 10.59
N GLY A 52 4.40 -3.19 9.40
CA GLY A 52 3.84 -4.34 8.68
C GLY A 52 3.94 -5.64 9.47
N ALA A 53 5.12 -5.95 10.03
CA ALA A 53 5.31 -7.14 10.85
C ALA A 53 4.43 -7.13 12.10
N LEU A 54 4.30 -5.97 12.77
CA LEU A 54 3.43 -5.85 13.94
C LEU A 54 1.96 -6.02 13.56
N ALA A 55 1.53 -5.49 12.41
CA ALA A 55 0.17 -5.72 11.90
C ALA A 55 -0.11 -7.23 11.69
N VAL A 56 0.81 -7.95 11.06
CA VAL A 56 0.70 -9.41 10.85
C VAL A 56 0.60 -10.16 12.18
N VAL A 57 1.46 -9.84 13.15
CA VAL A 57 1.42 -10.45 14.49
C VAL A 57 0.05 -10.22 15.15
N PHE A 58 -0.46 -8.99 15.13
CA PHE A 58 -1.75 -8.69 15.73
C PHE A 58 -2.93 -9.34 14.99
N VAL A 59 -2.84 -9.52 13.67
CA VAL A 59 -3.83 -10.31 12.91
C VAL A 59 -3.82 -11.78 13.33
N VAL A 60 -2.63 -12.38 13.52
CA VAL A 60 -2.51 -13.76 14.02
C VAL A 60 -3.12 -13.89 15.41
N VAL A 61 -2.84 -12.94 16.31
CA VAL A 61 -3.44 -12.95 17.66
C VAL A 61 -4.95 -12.75 17.58
N HIS A 62 -5.44 -11.85 16.73
CA HIS A 62 -6.87 -11.61 16.52
C HIS A 62 -7.59 -12.88 16.06
N VAL A 63 -7.08 -13.53 15.02
CA VAL A 63 -7.63 -14.79 14.49
C VAL A 63 -7.54 -15.92 15.52
N GLY A 64 -6.39 -16.06 16.20
CA GLY A 64 -6.22 -17.06 17.24
C GLY A 64 -7.19 -16.87 18.41
N ALA A 65 -7.43 -15.62 18.82
CA ALA A 65 -8.40 -15.29 19.84
C ALA A 65 -9.84 -15.58 19.41
N LEU A 66 -10.19 -15.38 18.13
CA LEU A 66 -11.51 -15.75 17.59
C LEU A 66 -11.75 -17.26 17.63
N ILE A 67 -10.75 -18.07 17.29
CA ILE A 67 -10.84 -19.55 17.33
C ILE A 67 -10.97 -20.05 18.77
N LEU A 68 -10.32 -19.37 19.72
CA LEU A 68 -10.37 -19.71 21.15
C LEU A 68 -11.60 -19.11 21.87
N ASP A 69 -12.37 -18.26 21.20
CA ASP A 69 -13.54 -17.60 21.77
C ASP A 69 -14.76 -18.55 21.74
N GLY A 70 -15.25 -18.89 22.93
CA GLY A 70 -16.42 -19.76 23.11
C GLY A 70 -17.75 -19.09 22.75
N TYR A 71 -17.79 -17.77 22.58
CA TYR A 71 -19.03 -17.02 22.37
C TYR A 71 -19.61 -17.19 20.96
N THR A 72 -18.75 -17.28 19.94
CA THR A 72 -19.17 -17.37 18.54
C THR A 72 -18.83 -18.72 17.90
N SER A 73 -18.12 -19.60 18.61
CA SER A 73 -17.72 -20.94 18.14
C SER A 73 -17.12 -20.95 16.73
N PHE A 74 -16.19 -20.02 16.44
CA PHE A 74 -15.52 -19.97 15.14
C PHE A 74 -14.62 -21.19 14.93
N GLY A 75 -14.92 -21.99 13.89
CA GLY A 75 -14.07 -23.07 13.44
C GLY A 75 -12.94 -22.59 12.52
N LEU A 76 -11.95 -23.45 12.27
CA LEU A 76 -10.90 -23.18 11.29
C LEU A 76 -11.45 -22.89 9.88
N VAL A 77 -12.56 -23.54 9.52
CA VAL A 77 -13.22 -23.34 8.22
C VAL A 77 -13.76 -21.91 8.09
N ASP A 78 -14.33 -21.36 9.16
CA ASP A 78 -14.92 -20.00 9.14
C ASP A 78 -13.88 -18.90 8.91
N VAL A 79 -12.65 -19.13 9.36
CA VAL A 79 -11.52 -18.21 9.24
C VAL A 79 -10.77 -18.39 7.91
N LEU A 80 -10.85 -19.59 7.33
CA LEU A 80 -10.08 -19.94 6.13
C LEU A 80 -10.93 -20.03 4.87
N VAL A 81 -12.25 -20.00 4.94
CA VAL A 81 -13.14 -20.10 3.77
C VAL A 81 -14.14 -18.94 3.79
N PRO A 82 -14.12 -18.05 2.78
CA PRO A 82 -15.08 -16.97 2.69
C PRO A 82 -16.51 -17.52 2.67
N PHE A 83 -17.42 -16.85 3.40
CA PHE A 83 -18.85 -17.20 3.52
C PHE A 83 -19.18 -18.51 4.26
N ALA A 84 -18.19 -19.19 4.86
CA ALA A 84 -18.47 -20.39 5.64
C ALA A 84 -19.17 -20.10 6.99
N SER A 85 -18.90 -18.93 7.59
CA SER A 85 -19.48 -18.56 8.88
C SER A 85 -20.95 -18.17 8.77
N GLU A 86 -21.79 -18.75 9.63
CA GLU A 86 -23.19 -18.34 9.80
C GLU A 86 -23.32 -16.96 10.49
N TRP A 87 -22.30 -16.54 11.25
CA TRP A 87 -22.28 -15.25 11.91
C TRP A 87 -21.76 -14.17 10.97
N LYS A 88 -22.64 -13.24 10.56
CA LYS A 88 -22.29 -12.10 9.70
C LYS A 88 -21.40 -12.52 8.50
N PRO A 89 -21.92 -13.38 7.60
CA PRO A 89 -21.11 -14.04 6.56
C PRO A 89 -20.34 -13.07 5.66
N LEU A 90 -20.96 -11.94 5.29
CA LEU A 90 -20.32 -10.95 4.41
C LEU A 90 -19.15 -10.23 5.09
N PRO A 91 -19.30 -9.62 6.28
CA PRO A 91 -18.16 -9.06 7.03
C PRO A 91 -17.04 -10.09 7.26
N VAL A 92 -17.37 -11.32 7.66
CA VAL A 92 -16.37 -12.37 7.88
C VAL A 92 -15.63 -12.71 6.58
N ALA A 93 -16.35 -12.90 5.47
CA ALA A 93 -15.74 -13.16 4.16
C ALA A 93 -14.75 -12.07 3.74
N LEU A 94 -15.04 -10.79 3.99
CA LEU A 94 -14.10 -9.69 3.74
C LEU A 94 -12.84 -9.79 4.60
N GLY A 95 -12.97 -10.22 5.84
CA GLY A 95 -11.84 -10.51 6.73
C GLY A 95 -10.96 -11.64 6.18
N VAL A 96 -11.57 -12.75 5.73
CA VAL A 96 -10.85 -13.89 5.12
C VAL A 96 -10.14 -13.49 3.82
N VAL A 97 -10.83 -12.78 2.92
CA VAL A 97 -10.20 -12.26 1.69
C VAL A 97 -9.07 -11.29 2.03
N GLY A 98 -9.26 -10.42 3.02
CA GLY A 98 -8.22 -9.54 3.55
C GLY A 98 -7.01 -10.33 4.06
N LEU A 99 -7.21 -11.41 4.81
CA LEU A 99 -6.13 -12.28 5.28
C LEU A 99 -5.32 -12.85 4.10
N TYR A 100 -5.97 -13.29 3.03
CA TYR A 100 -5.27 -13.78 1.83
C TYR A 100 -4.44 -12.69 1.15
N VAL A 101 -5.00 -11.48 1.00
CA VAL A 101 -4.27 -10.35 0.40
C VAL A 101 -3.09 -9.96 1.27
N LEU A 102 -3.26 -9.93 2.60
CA LEU A 102 -2.18 -9.66 3.56
C LEU A 102 -1.04 -10.68 3.40
N LEU A 103 -1.38 -11.97 3.36
CA LEU A 103 -0.39 -13.04 3.16
C LEU A 103 0.31 -12.90 1.80
N ALA A 104 -0.43 -12.63 0.72
CA ALA A 104 0.15 -12.42 -0.60
C ALA A 104 1.13 -11.23 -0.60
N VAL A 105 0.75 -10.09 -0.01
CA VAL A 105 1.59 -8.90 0.09
C VAL A 105 2.84 -9.17 0.95
N GLU A 106 2.69 -9.82 2.09
CA GLU A 106 3.79 -10.08 3.02
C GLU A 106 4.79 -11.09 2.43
N LEU A 107 4.31 -12.24 1.96
CA LEU A 107 5.15 -13.29 1.39
C LEU A 107 5.91 -12.78 0.15
N THR A 108 5.26 -12.03 -0.72
CA THR A 108 5.93 -11.46 -1.89
C THR A 108 6.88 -10.33 -1.53
N SER A 109 6.64 -9.60 -0.44
CA SER A 109 7.57 -8.57 0.06
C SER A 109 8.80 -9.17 0.71
N LEU A 110 8.67 -10.30 1.41
CA LEU A 110 9.80 -11.09 1.91
C LEU A 110 10.60 -11.70 0.75
N ALA A 111 9.90 -12.21 -0.27
CA ALA A 111 10.50 -12.79 -1.47
C ALA A 111 10.91 -11.75 -2.54
N GLN A 112 10.82 -10.44 -2.26
CA GLN A 112 10.98 -9.37 -3.26
C GLN A 112 12.29 -9.46 -4.05
N ARG A 113 13.37 -9.97 -3.45
CA ARG A 113 14.68 -10.13 -4.11
C ARG A 113 14.68 -11.19 -5.22
N HIS A 114 13.73 -12.12 -5.19
CA HIS A 114 13.60 -13.24 -6.14
C HIS A 114 12.50 -13.00 -7.19
N LEU A 115 11.75 -11.89 -7.08
CA LEU A 115 10.61 -11.61 -7.96
C LEU A 115 10.92 -10.47 -8.93
N PRO A 116 10.34 -10.50 -10.16
CA PRO A 116 10.37 -9.35 -11.04
C PRO A 116 9.76 -8.14 -10.35
N ARG A 117 10.43 -6.98 -10.46
CA ARG A 117 10.02 -5.74 -9.79
C ARG A 117 8.58 -5.32 -10.11
N THR A 118 8.11 -5.61 -11.33
CA THR A 118 6.74 -5.31 -11.78
C THR A 118 5.71 -6.16 -11.04
N VAL A 119 5.96 -7.48 -10.92
CA VAL A 119 5.05 -8.42 -10.24
C VAL A 119 4.94 -8.06 -8.76
N TRP A 120 6.08 -7.90 -8.09
CA TRP A 120 6.09 -7.47 -6.69
C TRP A 120 5.32 -6.16 -6.50
N ARG A 121 5.52 -5.17 -7.37
CA ARG A 121 4.82 -3.89 -7.26
C ARG A 121 3.31 -4.04 -7.44
N GLN A 122 2.86 -4.82 -8.40
CA GLN A 122 1.42 -5.06 -8.63
C GLN A 122 0.77 -5.72 -7.41
N ILE A 123 1.41 -6.75 -6.85
CA ILE A 123 0.90 -7.43 -5.66
C ILE A 123 0.94 -6.51 -4.45
N HIS A 124 2.03 -5.74 -4.26
CA HIS A 124 2.14 -4.80 -3.15
C HIS A 124 1.08 -3.68 -3.23
N LEU A 125 0.66 -3.26 -4.42
CA LEU A 125 -0.46 -2.32 -4.60
C LEU A 125 -1.81 -2.89 -4.16
N ALA A 126 -1.96 -4.22 -4.06
CA ALA A 126 -3.16 -4.82 -3.49
C ALA A 126 -3.34 -4.47 -1.99
N SER A 127 -2.30 -3.95 -1.32
CA SER A 127 -2.40 -3.45 0.07
C SER A 127 -3.43 -2.33 0.26
N TYR A 128 -3.71 -1.53 -0.78
CA TYR A 128 -4.81 -0.56 -0.75
C TYR A 128 -6.18 -1.24 -0.67
N GLY A 129 -6.37 -2.32 -1.44
CA GLY A 129 -7.58 -3.14 -1.40
C GLY A 129 -7.72 -3.88 -0.06
N LEU A 130 -6.61 -4.40 0.47
CA LEU A 130 -6.55 -4.96 1.83
C LEU A 130 -7.07 -3.99 2.87
N PHE A 131 -6.57 -2.74 2.87
CA PHE A 131 -7.02 -1.73 3.83
C PHE A 131 -8.52 -1.43 3.69
N ALA A 132 -9.04 -1.36 2.45
CA ALA A 132 -10.46 -1.19 2.20
C ALA A 132 -11.29 -2.36 2.79
N PHE A 133 -10.91 -3.61 2.49
CA PHE A 133 -11.60 -4.79 3.03
C PHE A 133 -11.52 -4.85 4.55
N ALA A 134 -10.36 -4.60 5.15
CA ALA A 134 -10.18 -4.57 6.59
C ALA A 134 -11.05 -3.49 7.26
N THR A 135 -11.19 -2.32 6.62
CA THR A 135 -12.03 -1.23 7.13
C THR A 135 -13.51 -1.60 7.08
N VAL A 136 -13.99 -2.13 5.95
CA VAL A 136 -15.39 -2.57 5.83
C VAL A 136 -15.68 -3.73 6.79
N HIS A 137 -14.76 -4.69 6.92
CA HIS A 137 -14.84 -5.76 7.91
C HIS A 137 -14.98 -5.20 9.34
N ALA A 138 -14.10 -4.28 9.74
CA ALA A 138 -14.12 -3.70 11.09
C ALA A 138 -15.42 -2.94 11.38
N LEU A 139 -15.91 -2.13 10.44
CA LEU A 139 -17.14 -1.34 10.60
C LEU A 139 -18.41 -2.21 10.63
N ALA A 140 -18.44 -3.30 9.86
CA ALA A 140 -19.62 -4.14 9.75
C ALA A 140 -19.66 -5.27 10.81
N ALA A 141 -18.51 -5.83 11.16
CA ALA A 141 -18.38 -6.85 12.19
C ALA A 141 -18.40 -6.25 13.61
N GLY A 142 -17.66 -5.15 13.82
CA GLY A 142 -17.48 -4.53 15.14
C GLY A 142 -18.69 -3.74 15.61
N THR A 143 -19.11 -3.98 16.85
CA THR A 143 -20.12 -3.13 17.53
C THR A 143 -19.49 -1.88 18.14
N ASP A 144 -18.21 -1.95 18.53
CA ASP A 144 -17.53 -0.89 19.30
C ASP A 144 -16.91 0.18 18.38
N VAL A 145 -16.69 -0.17 17.11
CA VAL A 145 -16.20 0.75 16.07
C VAL A 145 -17.30 1.72 15.60
N ARG A 146 -18.55 1.49 16.04
CA ARG A 146 -19.70 2.36 15.76
C ARG A 146 -19.73 3.62 16.63
N ASP A 147 -18.83 3.74 17.59
CA ASP A 147 -18.57 5.03 18.20
C ASP A 147 -18.02 5.98 17.12
N VAL A 148 -18.77 7.05 16.84
CA VAL A 148 -18.68 7.88 15.62
C VAL A 148 -17.27 8.43 15.37
N LEU A 149 -16.48 8.60 16.43
CA LEU A 149 -15.09 9.05 16.36
C LEU A 149 -14.14 8.04 15.70
N VAL A 150 -14.22 6.75 16.02
CA VAL A 150 -13.26 5.76 15.51
C VAL A 150 -13.57 5.42 14.05
N GLY A 151 -14.85 5.21 13.73
CA GLY A 151 -15.30 5.00 12.35
C GLY A 151 -15.08 6.24 11.45
N GLY A 152 -15.33 7.44 11.97
CA GLY A 152 -15.10 8.69 11.24
C GLY A 152 -13.63 8.97 10.96
N VAL A 153 -12.74 8.72 11.93
CA VAL A 153 -11.28 8.85 11.74
C VAL A 153 -10.76 7.80 10.75
N ALA A 154 -11.27 6.57 10.81
CA ALA A 154 -10.92 5.51 9.89
C ALA A 154 -11.24 5.85 8.42
N VAL A 155 -12.46 6.30 8.17
CA VAL A 155 -12.90 6.72 6.84
C VAL A 155 -12.14 7.98 6.40
N GLY A 156 -11.99 8.95 7.30
CA GLY A 156 -11.29 10.20 7.02
C GLY A 156 -9.83 9.98 6.60
N VAL A 157 -9.10 9.14 7.32
CA VAL A 157 -7.71 8.82 6.98
C VAL A 157 -7.65 7.98 5.69
N GLY A 158 -8.56 7.03 5.48
CA GLY A 158 -8.63 6.26 4.23
C GLY A 158 -8.85 7.13 2.99
N VAL A 159 -9.74 8.12 3.09
CA VAL A 159 -9.98 9.11 2.01
C VAL A 159 -8.74 9.96 1.78
N VAL A 160 -8.08 10.46 2.84
CA VAL A 160 -6.84 11.22 2.71
C VAL A 160 -5.75 10.40 2.02
N VAL A 161 -5.62 9.11 2.35
CA VAL A 161 -4.65 8.22 1.69
C VAL A 161 -4.97 8.01 0.21
N ALA A 162 -6.23 7.78 -0.12
CA ALA A 162 -6.67 7.63 -1.51
C ALA A 162 -6.37 8.90 -2.32
N LEU A 163 -6.69 10.07 -1.76
CA LEU A 163 -6.44 11.37 -2.40
C LEU A 163 -4.95 11.65 -2.58
N LEU A 164 -4.11 11.38 -1.57
CA LEU A 164 -2.66 11.58 -1.67
C LEU A 164 -2.00 10.60 -2.65
N SER A 165 -2.50 9.37 -2.72
CA SER A 165 -2.02 8.37 -3.67
C SER A 165 -2.40 8.73 -5.11
N ALA A 166 -3.62 9.22 -5.32
CA ALA A 166 -4.07 9.73 -6.61
C ALA A 166 -3.27 10.97 -7.04
N LEU A 167 -3.08 11.94 -6.14
CA LEU A 167 -2.30 13.15 -6.43
C LEU A 167 -0.84 12.82 -6.77
N ALA A 168 -0.23 11.89 -6.04
CA ALA A 168 1.12 11.43 -6.31
C ALA A 168 1.25 10.69 -7.65
N TRP A 169 0.19 9.99 -8.08
CA TRP A 169 0.13 9.34 -9.38
C TRP A 169 0.03 10.38 -10.51
N VAL A 170 -0.85 11.37 -10.37
CA VAL A 170 -1.01 12.49 -11.33
C VAL A 170 0.29 13.31 -11.45
N ALA A 171 0.90 13.69 -10.33
CA ALA A 171 2.15 14.45 -10.37
C ALA A 171 3.30 13.70 -11.09
N ARG A 172 3.27 12.36 -11.07
CA ARG A 172 4.24 11.52 -11.79
C ARG A 172 3.89 11.33 -13.25
N SER A 173 2.61 11.39 -13.65
CA SER A 173 2.22 11.35 -15.06
C SER A 173 2.56 12.67 -15.76
N GLU A 174 2.35 13.80 -15.09
CA GLU A 174 2.71 15.14 -15.59
C GLU A 174 4.23 15.29 -15.79
N ALA A 175 5.04 14.83 -14.82
CA ALA A 175 6.50 14.84 -14.94
C ALA A 175 7.05 13.90 -16.03
N LYS A 176 6.19 13.04 -16.59
CA LYS A 176 6.52 12.10 -17.67
C LYS A 176 6.09 12.62 -19.05
N GLU A 177 5.41 13.77 -19.13
CA GLU A 177 5.24 14.44 -20.42
C GLU A 177 6.63 14.77 -21.01
N PRO A 178 6.92 14.34 -22.24
CA PRO A 178 8.23 14.52 -22.81
C PRO A 178 8.53 16.01 -22.97
N ARG A 179 9.72 16.43 -22.57
CA ARG A 179 10.44 17.56 -23.20
C ARG A 179 10.76 17.24 -24.67
N GLY A 180 9.74 16.89 -25.45
CA GLY A 180 9.82 16.53 -26.87
C GLY A 180 9.56 17.70 -27.81
N ALA A 181 9.19 18.88 -27.30
CA ALA A 181 8.94 20.08 -28.11
C ALA A 181 10.14 21.05 -28.18
N ALA A 182 11.32 20.67 -27.69
CA ALA A 182 12.50 21.54 -27.68
C ALA A 182 13.76 20.81 -28.14
N SER A 183 13.82 20.43 -29.41
CA SER A 183 15.07 20.22 -30.18
C SER A 183 14.75 19.83 -31.63
N ALA A 184 14.06 20.70 -32.36
CA ALA A 184 14.29 20.76 -33.80
C ALA A 184 15.65 21.50 -33.99
N PRO A 185 16.68 20.89 -34.60
CA PRO A 185 17.89 21.62 -34.94
C PRO A 185 17.54 22.72 -35.94
N PRO A 186 18.21 23.88 -35.91
CA PRO A 186 18.02 24.88 -36.95
C PRO A 186 18.45 24.27 -38.28
N VAL A 187 17.48 24.09 -39.18
CA VAL A 187 17.74 23.79 -40.59
C VAL A 187 18.45 25.00 -41.17
N GLY A 188 19.74 24.84 -41.49
CA GLY A 188 20.46 25.79 -42.34
C GLY A 188 21.81 26.26 -41.81
N MET A 189 22.81 25.39 -41.88
CA MET A 189 24.16 25.88 -42.22
C MET A 189 24.83 24.83 -43.11
N VAL A 190 24.71 25.03 -44.42
CA VAL A 190 25.45 24.27 -45.44
C VAL A 190 26.92 24.62 -45.30
N PRO A 191 27.85 23.65 -45.12
CA PRO A 191 29.28 23.93 -45.20
C PRO A 191 29.65 24.27 -46.65
N THR A 192 29.90 25.54 -46.95
CA THR A 192 30.52 25.91 -48.23
C THR A 192 32.02 25.58 -48.17
N ALA A 193 32.44 24.73 -49.10
CA ALA A 193 33.81 24.23 -49.25
C ALA A 193 34.86 25.36 -49.40
N PRO A 194 36.13 25.13 -49.02
CA PRO A 194 37.17 26.15 -49.10
C PRO A 194 37.52 26.48 -50.57
N SER A 195 37.52 27.76 -50.90
CA SER A 195 37.92 28.26 -52.22
C SER A 195 39.42 28.06 -52.43
N ARG A 196 39.77 27.40 -53.54
CA ARG A 196 41.15 27.33 -54.02
C ARG A 196 41.61 28.73 -54.42
N ARG A 197 42.66 29.24 -53.77
CA ARG A 197 43.38 30.43 -54.22
C ARG A 197 44.15 30.09 -55.49
N SER A 198 43.84 30.77 -56.59
CA SER A 198 44.69 30.85 -57.77
C SER A 198 45.79 31.89 -57.51
N VAL A 199 47.04 31.45 -57.63
CA VAL A 199 48.24 32.30 -57.63
C VAL A 199 48.31 33.02 -58.99
N PRO A 200 48.50 34.35 -59.05
CA PRO A 200 48.85 35.02 -60.30
C PRO A 200 50.37 34.95 -60.52
N SER A 201 50.77 34.37 -61.65
CA SER A 201 52.10 34.50 -62.22
C SER A 201 52.21 35.79 -63.04
N GLY A 202 53.15 36.65 -62.65
CA GLY A 202 53.99 37.53 -63.47
C GLY A 202 53.42 38.32 -64.66
N GLY A 203 53.69 39.64 -64.65
CA GLY A 203 53.57 40.55 -65.78
C GLY A 203 53.73 42.00 -65.35
#